data_AF-A0A6F8TMN6-F1
#
_entry.id   AF-A0A6F8TMN6-F1
#
_cell.length_a   1.000
_cell.length_b   1.000
_cell.length_c   1.000
_cell.angle_alpha   90.00
_cell.angle_beta   90.00
_cell.angle_gamma   90.00
#
_symmetry.space_group_name_H-M   'P 1'
#
loop_
_entity.id
_entity.type
_entity.pdbx_description
1 polymer ?
#
loop_
_entity_poly.entity_id
_entity_poly.type
_entity_poly.pdbx_seq_one_letter_code
_entity_poly.pdbx_strand_id
1 'polypeptide(L)' 'MIETIGYIIICAAGLTLYFGGRSREKEKVKGIGIGLLICLVLFLAPDFFRGFVDGFIEGFVE' A
#
# COMPACT_ATOMS: atom_id res chain seq x y z
N MET A 1 -1.89 -9.30 19.08
CA MET A 1 -3.00 -8.34 19.30
C MET A 1 -2.57 -6.89 19.08
N ILE A 2 -1.50 -6.40 19.72
CA ILE A 2 -1.02 -5.01 19.54
C ILE A 2 -0.62 -4.73 18.08
N GLU A 3 0.07 -5.67 17.43
CA GLU A 3 0.51 -5.52 16.03
C GLU A 3 -0.67 -5.43 15.06
N THR A 4 -1.69 -6.28 15.25
CA THR A 4 -2.92 -6.27 14.45
C THR A 4 -3.66 -4.93 14.55
N ILE A 5 -3.71 -4.33 15.75
CA ILE A 5 -4.31 -3.01 15.96
C ILE A 5 -3.49 -1.94 15.24
N GLY A 6 -2.16 -2.01 15.28
CA GLY A 6 -1.27 -1.11 14.55
C GLY A 6 -1.53 -1.13 13.05
N TYR A 7 -1.68 -2.32 12.45
CA TYR A 7 -1.97 -2.46 11.01
C TYR A 7 -3.32 -1.85 10.63
N ILE A 8 -4.36 -2.05 11.45
CA ILE A 8 -5.69 -1.47 11.22
C ILE A 8 -5.63 0.06 11.26
N ILE A 9 -4.88 0.64 12.21
CA ILE A 9 -4.72 2.09 12.32
C ILE A 9 -4.00 2.65 11.08
N ILE A 10 -2.91 2.01 10.65
CA ILE A 10 -2.17 2.42 9.44
C ILE A 10 -3.06 2.32 8.20
N CYS A 11 -3.83 1.24 8.07
CA CYS A 11 -4.77 1.05 6.96
C CYS A 11 -5.84 2.14 6.94
N ALA A 12 -6.46 2.42 8.09
CA ALA A 12 -7.45 3.48 8.22
C ALA A 12 -6.88 4.87 7.91
N ALA A 13 -5.65 5.16 8.36
CA ALA A 13 -4.95 6.41 8.07
C ALA A 13 -4.64 6.56 6.57
N GLY A 14 -4.12 5.49 5.93
CA GLY A 14 -3.84 5.46 4.50
C GLY A 14 -5.09 5.68 3.65
N LEU A 15 -6.20 5.02 3.99
CA LEU A 15 -7.50 5.22 3.34
C LEU A 15 -8.02 6.65 3.54
N THR A 16 -7.93 7.19 4.75
CA THR A 16 -8.36 8.57 5.05
C THR A 16 -7.57 9.59 4.24
N LEU A 17 -6.25 9.42 4.12
CA LEU A 17 -5.40 10.28 3.30
C LEU A 17 -5.71 10.14 1.81
N TYR A 18 -5.96 8.91 1.34
CA TYR A 18 -6.33 8.66 -0.05
C TYR A 18 -7.67 9.33 -0.41
N PHE A 19 -8.72 9.08 0.37
CA PHE A 19 -10.04 9.66 0.12
C PHE A 19 -10.07 11.18 0.38
N GLY A 20 -9.41 11.65 1.42
CA GLY A 20 -9.28 13.09 1.70
C GLY A 20 -8.49 13.82 0.63
N GLY A 21 -7.42 13.21 0.12
CA GLY A 21 -6.63 13.70 -1.00
C GLY A 21 -7.45 13.72 -2.30
N ARG A 22 -8.23 12.67 -2.57
CA ARG A 22 -9.14 12.57 -3.71
C ARG A 22 -10.22 13.65 -3.67
N SER A 23 -10.86 13.87 -2.52
CA SER A 23 -11.93 14.86 -2.37
C SER A 23 -11.46 16.31 -2.53
N ARG A 24 -10.18 16.59 -2.30
CA ARG A 24 -9.58 17.92 -2.42
C ARG A 24 -8.69 18.08 -3.65
N GLU A 25 -8.70 17.11 -4.57
CA GLU A 25 -7.83 17.05 -5.77
C GLU A 25 -6.33 17.23 -5.46
N LYS A 26 -5.91 16.86 -4.24
CA LYS A 26 -4.53 16.97 -3.79
C LYS A 26 -3.78 15.68 -4.10
N GLU A 27 -3.25 15.62 -5.31
CA GLU A 27 -2.41 14.52 -5.83
C GLU A 27 -1.34 14.07 -4.81
N LYS A 28 -0.65 15.02 -4.16
CA LYS A 28 0.37 14.71 -3.14
C LYS A 28 -0.19 13.91 -1.95
N VAL A 29 -1.37 14.29 -1.44
CA VAL A 29 -2.00 13.63 -0.29
C VAL A 29 -2.51 12.24 -0.69
N LYS A 30 -3.05 12.14 -1.91
CA LYS A 30 -3.45 10.87 -2.52
C LYS A 30 -2.26 9.90 -2.61
N GLY A 31 -1.11 10.40 -3.08
CA GLY A 31 0.14 9.64 -3.17
C GLY A 31 0.67 9.17 -1.82
N ILE A 32 0.61 10.00 -0.78
CA ILE A 32 0.99 9.60 0.59
C ILE A 32 0.07 8.48 1.10
N GLY A 33 -1.24 8.58 0.87
CA GLY A 33 -2.20 7.53 1.24
C GLY A 33 -1.90 6.19 0.55
N ILE A 34 -1.66 6.22 -0.76
CA ILE A 34 -1.28 5.02 -1.54
C ILE A 34 0.05 4.43 -1.01
N GLY A 35 1.05 5.27 -0.77
CA GLY A 35 2.35 4.84 -0.26
C GLY A 35 2.24 4.12 1.08
N LEU A 36 1.43 4.64 2.01
CA LEU A 36 1.16 3.97 3.29
C LEU A 36 0.49 2.61 3.12
N LEU A 37 -0.47 2.50 2.20
CA LEU A 37 -1.15 1.24 1.93
C LEU A 37 -0.22 0.22 1.28
N ILE A 38 0.64 0.63 0.35
CA ILE A 38 1.65 -0.25 -0.27
C ILE A 38 2.65 -0.74 0.78
N CYS A 39 3.18 0.14 1.63
CA CYS A 39 4.07 -0.26 2.71
C CYS A 39 3.43 -1.29 3.64
N LEU A 40 2.14 -1.14 3.94
CA LEU A 40 1.39 -2.09 4.75
C LEU A 40 1.27 -3.46 4.06
N VAL A 41 0.98 -3.48 2.75
CA VAL A 41 0.93 -4.72 1.96
C VAL A 41 2.29 -5.41 1.89
N LEU A 42 3.38 -4.66 1.68
CA LEU A 42 4.73 -5.20 1.68
C LEU A 42 5.09 -5.87 3.01
N PHE A 43 4.59 -5.32 4.12
CA PHE A 43 4.86 -5.86 5.45
C PHE A 43 4.01 -7.09 5.78
N LEU A 44 2.74 -7.10 5.36
CA LEU A 44 1.79 -8.18 5.65
C LEU A 44 1.88 -9.37 4.68
N ALA A 45 2.26 -9.12 3.43
CA ALA A 45 2.29 -10.12 2.37
C ALA A 45 3.58 -10.00 1.54
N PRO A 46 4.76 -10.19 2.17
CA PRO A 46 6.04 -10.13 1.45
C PRO A 46 6.13 -11.18 0.33
N ASP A 47 5.51 -12.35 0.51
CA ASP A 47 5.48 -13.42 -0.50
C ASP A 47 4.62 -13.06 -1.71
N PHE A 48 3.53 -12.31 -1.51
CA PHE A 48 2.74 -11.77 -2.62
C PHE A 48 3.58 -10.82 -3.47
N PHE A 49 4.36 -9.95 -2.83
CA PHE A 49 5.23 -9.03 -3.56
C PHE A 49 6.38 -9.75 -4.27
N ARG A 50 6.98 -10.77 -3.63
CA ARG A 50 7.96 -11.65 -4.30
C ARG A 50 7.37 -12.31 -5.54
N GLY A 51 6.21 -12.96 -5.42
CA GLY A 51 5.55 -13.60 -6.57
C GLY A 51 5.18 -12.61 -7.67
N PHE A 52 4.77 -11.39 -7.31
CA PHE A 52 4.53 -10.32 -8.30
C PHE A 52 5.82 -9.92 -9.03
N VAL A 53 6.93 -9.73 -8.31
CA VAL A 53 8.22 -9.35 -8.90
C VAL A 53 8.77 -10.48 -9.77
N ASP A 54 8.72 -11.72 -9.28
CA ASP A 54 9.20 -12.89 -10.02
C ASP A 54 8.44 -13.05 -11.33
N GLY A 55 7.10 -12.98 -11.30
CA GLY A 55 6.28 -13.03 -12.52
C GLY A 55 6.49 -11.83 -13.45
N PHE A 56 6.76 -10.63 -12.92
CA PHE A 56 7.07 -9.46 -13.74
C PHE A 56 8.43 -9.61 -14.44
N ILE A 57 9.44 -10.14 -13.77
CA ILE A 57 10.77 -10.39 -14.35
C ILE A 57 10.68 -11.47 -15.43
N GLU A 58 9.99 -12.58 -15.17
CA GLU A 58 9.80 -13.65 -16.14
C GLU A 58 9.17 -13.12 -17.44
N GLY A 59 8.09 -12.31 -17.34
CA GLY A 59 7.45 -11.71 -18.50
C GLY A 59 8.26 -10.63 -19.22
N PHE A 60 9.38 -10.16 -18.64
CA PHE A 60 10.29 -9.19 -19.27
C PHE A 60 11.47 -9.87 -19.99
N VAL A 61 11.77 -11.12 -19.61
CA VAL A 61 12.87 -11.92 -20.15
C VAL A 61 12.40 -12.78 -21.34
N GLU A 62 11.09 -13.03 -21.45
CA GLU A 62 10.43 -13.66 -22.60
C GLU A 62 10.24 -12.69 -23.79
#